data_AF-A0A6B2DKZ8-F1
#
_entry.id   AF-A0A6B2DKZ8-F1
#
_cell.length_a   1.000
_cell.length_b   1.000
_cell.length_c   1.000
_cell.angle_alpha   90.00
_cell.angle_beta   90.00
_cell.angle_gamma   90.00
#
_symmetry.space_group_name_H-M   'P 1'
#
loop_
_entity.id
_entity.type
_entity.pdbx_description
1 polymer ?
#
loop_
_entity_poly.entity_id
_entity_poly.type
_entity_poly.pdbx_seq_one_letter_code
_entity_poly.pdbx_strand_id
1 'polypeptide(L)'
;GRAALAVHALTAKPELLLAATDDRLHQSYRAPAYPASTELVATLRARGVAAAVSGAGPTVLALTTAGILPADVGVEGFDVFELPVDLAGVQVAAQ
;
A
#
# COMPACT_ATOMS: atom_id res chain seq x y z
N GLY A 1 14.09 6.76 -2.07
CA GLY A 1 15.16 6.73 -1.04
C GLY A 1 14.61 7.00 0.34
N ARG A 2 13.82 6.06 0.90
CA ARG A 2 13.23 6.16 2.24
C ARG A 2 13.22 4.83 3.00
N ALA A 3 14.06 3.87 2.60
CA ALA A 3 14.05 2.51 3.17
C ALA A 3 14.19 2.51 4.70
N ALA A 4 15.11 3.30 5.26
CA ALA A 4 15.27 3.42 6.71
C ALA A 4 14.01 4.00 7.40
N LEU A 5 13.37 5.01 6.79
CA LEU A 5 12.13 5.59 7.33
C LEU A 5 10.95 4.60 7.23
N ALA A 6 10.88 3.80 6.17
CA ALA A 6 9.89 2.75 6.02
C ALA A 6 10.04 1.66 7.09
N VAL A 7 11.27 1.19 7.34
CA VAL A 7 11.54 0.23 8.42
C VAL A 7 11.09 0.81 9.77
N HIS A 8 11.45 2.05 10.09
CA HIS A 8 11.06 2.67 11.35
C HIS A 8 9.54 2.85 11.47
N ALA A 9 8.88 3.28 10.39
CA ALA A 9 7.44 3.48 10.36
C ALA A 9 6.68 2.16 10.57
N LEU A 10 7.13 1.07 9.94
CA LEU A 10 6.54 -0.25 10.05
C LEU A 10 6.72 -0.91 11.43
N THR A 11 7.77 -0.55 12.17
CA THR A 11 8.16 -1.26 13.40
C THR A 11 7.90 -0.50 14.69
N ALA A 12 7.93 0.84 14.65
CA ALA A 12 7.89 1.65 15.87
C ALA A 12 7.03 2.91 15.78
N LYS A 13 6.83 3.46 14.57
CA LYS A 13 6.22 4.78 14.36
C LYS A 13 5.22 4.78 13.20
N PRO A 14 4.07 4.08 13.32
CA PRO A 14 3.10 3.97 12.23
C PRO A 14 2.54 5.31 11.75
N GLU A 15 2.59 6.36 12.57
CA GLU A 15 2.23 7.73 12.17
C GLU A 15 3.12 8.28 11.04
N LEU A 16 4.29 7.68 10.79
CA LEU A 16 5.20 8.06 9.72
C LEU A 16 4.95 7.32 8.40
N LEU A 17 4.00 6.38 8.34
CA LEU A 17 3.79 5.52 7.17
C LEU A 17 3.49 6.31 5.89
N LEU A 18 2.70 7.39 5.97
CA LEU A 18 2.36 8.21 4.80
C LEU A 18 3.61 8.90 4.21
N ALA A 19 4.48 9.42 5.08
CA ALA A 19 5.75 10.02 4.71
C ALA A 19 6.76 8.97 4.24
N ALA A 20 6.74 7.78 4.84
CA ALA A 20 7.64 6.68 4.49
C ALA A 20 7.35 6.05 3.13
N THR A 21 6.07 5.98 2.76
CA THR A 21 5.55 5.42 1.49
C THR A 21 5.49 6.44 0.36
N ASP A 22 5.87 7.69 0.62
CA ASP A 22 5.97 8.73 -0.40
C ASP A 22 7.17 8.46 -1.32
N ASP A 23 6.91 7.68 -2.38
CA ASP A 23 7.89 7.27 -3.39
C ASP A 23 8.06 8.34 -4.48
N ARG A 24 9.07 9.19 -4.27
CA ARG A 24 9.46 10.25 -5.22
C ARG A 24 10.34 9.78 -6.38
N LEU A 25 10.70 8.50 -6.45
CA LEU A 25 11.63 7.98 -7.46
C LEU A 25 10.96 7.28 -8.65
N HIS A 26 9.87 6.52 -8.45
CA HIS A 26 9.36 5.62 -9.50
C HIS A 26 7.89 5.80 -9.92
N GLN A 27 7.09 6.61 -9.21
CA GLN A 27 5.65 6.64 -9.51
C GLN A 27 5.32 7.29 -10.85
N SER A 28 6.05 8.34 -11.27
CA SER A 28 5.72 9.09 -12.50
C SER A 28 5.99 8.31 -13.81
N TYR A 29 6.94 7.36 -13.82
CA TYR A 29 7.32 6.63 -15.04
C TYR A 29 6.35 5.48 -15.37
N ARG A 30 5.73 4.86 -14.35
CA ARG A 30 4.80 3.73 -14.52
C ARG A 30 3.33 4.12 -14.51
N ALA A 31 3.02 5.38 -14.18
CA ALA A 31 1.65 5.91 -14.18
C ALA A 31 0.83 5.59 -15.45
N PRO A 32 1.38 5.59 -16.68
CA PRO A 32 0.62 5.25 -17.87
C PRO A 32 0.22 3.76 -17.96
N ALA A 33 0.95 2.86 -17.30
CA ALA A 33 0.69 1.42 -17.39
C ALA A 33 -0.56 1.00 -16.60
N TYR A 34 -0.84 1.67 -15.48
CA TYR A 34 -1.96 1.37 -14.58
C TYR A 34 -2.64 2.65 -14.08
N PRO A 35 -3.44 3.32 -14.93
CA PRO A 35 -4.06 4.60 -14.58
C PRO A 35 -5.00 4.46 -13.36
N ALA A 36 -5.85 3.43 -13.32
CA ALA A 36 -6.77 3.19 -12.20
C ALA A 36 -6.04 2.97 -10.87
N SER A 37 -4.97 2.18 -10.85
CA SER A 37 -4.17 1.94 -9.64
C SER A 37 -3.45 3.20 -9.17
N THR A 38 -2.96 4.02 -10.12
CA THR A 38 -2.30 5.29 -9.82
C THR A 38 -3.27 6.29 -9.22
N GLU A 39 -4.47 6.38 -9.77
CA GLU A 39 -5.56 7.21 -9.25
C GLU A 39 -5.98 6.76 -7.85
N LEU A 40 -6.19 5.46 -7.64
CA LEU A 40 -6.53 4.92 -6.32
C LEU A 40 -5.44 5.22 -5.27
N VAL A 41 -4.16 5.06 -5.61
CA VAL A 41 -3.04 5.44 -4.73
C VAL A 41 -3.09 6.93 -4.40
N ALA A 42 -3.33 7.80 -5.39
CA ALA A 42 -3.41 9.24 -5.16
C ALA A 42 -4.58 9.59 -4.23
N THR A 43 -5.77 9.02 -4.46
CA THR A 43 -6.96 9.22 -3.64
C THR A 43 -6.76 8.75 -2.20
N LEU A 44 -6.25 7.53 -2.00
CA LEU A 44 -5.95 6.99 -0.67
C LEU A 44 -4.98 7.90 0.09
N ARG A 45 -3.90 8.34 -0.56
CA ARG A 45 -2.90 9.24 0.05
C ARG A 45 -3.48 10.61 0.38
N ALA A 46 -4.33 11.17 -0.48
CA ALA A 46 -5.04 12.42 -0.21
C ALA A 46 -5.98 12.31 1.00
N ARG A 47 -6.47 11.10 1.29
CA ARG A 47 -7.27 10.78 2.50
C ARG A 47 -6.41 10.37 3.71
N GLY A 48 -5.09 10.50 3.63
CA GLY A 48 -4.16 10.21 4.72
C GLY A 48 -3.79 8.73 4.87
N VAL A 49 -4.17 7.87 3.93
CA VAL A 49 -3.83 6.45 3.93
C VAL A 49 -2.48 6.24 3.23
N ALA A 50 -1.56 5.55 3.90
CA ALA A 50 -0.27 5.20 3.33
C ALA A 50 -0.46 4.12 2.26
N ALA A 51 -0.53 4.53 0.99
CA ALA A 51 -0.73 3.63 -0.14
C ALA A 51 0.42 3.70 -1.16
N ALA A 52 0.66 2.56 -1.82
CA ALA A 52 1.61 2.42 -2.92
C ALA A 52 1.17 1.30 -3.88
N VAL A 53 1.73 1.29 -5.10
CA VAL A 53 1.63 0.12 -5.98
C VAL A 53 2.41 -1.04 -5.37
N SER A 54 1.78 -2.21 -5.28
CA SER A 54 2.41 -3.43 -4.78
C SER A 54 3.30 -4.05 -5.85
N GLY A 55 4.61 -4.12 -5.57
CA GLY A 55 5.61 -4.66 -6.49
C GLY A 55 5.59 -3.95 -7.84
N ALA A 56 5.28 -4.71 -8.90
CA ALA A 56 5.19 -4.19 -10.26
C ALA A 56 3.81 -3.65 -10.66
N GLY A 57 2.77 -3.83 -9.82
CA GLY A 57 1.37 -3.55 -10.14
C GLY A 57 0.65 -4.73 -10.80
N PRO A 58 -0.68 -4.61 -11.04
CA PRO A 58 -1.53 -3.44 -10.82
C PRO A 58 -2.06 -3.30 -9.38
N THR A 59 -1.81 -4.27 -8.50
CA THR A 59 -2.34 -4.26 -7.13
C THR A 59 -1.91 -3.04 -6.35
N VAL A 60 -2.81 -2.47 -5.55
CA VAL A 60 -2.54 -1.38 -4.61
C VAL A 60 -2.41 -1.96 -3.21
N LEU A 61 -1.33 -1.63 -2.50
CA LEU A 61 -1.14 -1.93 -1.09
C LEU A 61 -1.47 -0.67 -0.27
N ALA A 62 -2.43 -0.79 0.64
CA ALA A 62 -2.77 0.23 1.62
C ALA A 62 -2.36 -0.25 3.01
N LEU A 63 -1.46 0.48 3.68
CA LEU A 63 -1.04 0.19 5.04
C LEU A 63 -1.95 0.96 6.01
N THR A 64 -2.77 0.21 6.76
CA THR A 64 -3.68 0.73 7.78
C THR A 64 -3.30 0.17 9.15
N THR A 65 -3.68 0.88 10.22
CA THR A 65 -3.49 0.40 11.60
C THR A 65 -4.74 -0.25 12.18
N ALA A 66 -5.89 -0.09 11.53
CA ALA A 66 -7.19 -0.53 12.01
C ALA A 66 -8.00 -1.33 10.98
N GLY A 67 -7.43 -1.67 9.81
CA GLY A 67 -8.13 -2.39 8.74
C GLY A 67 -9.12 -1.56 7.93
N ILE A 68 -9.62 -0.46 8.50
CA ILE A 68 -10.68 0.36 7.92
C ILE A 68 -10.11 1.38 6.93
N LEU A 69 -10.55 1.30 5.67
CA LEU A 69 -10.35 2.36 4.68
C LEU A 69 -11.39 3.48 4.88
N PRO A 70 -11.02 4.76 4.64
CA PRO A 70 -11.99 5.84 4.58
C PRO A 70 -13.08 5.55 3.54
N ALA A 71 -14.29 6.06 3.76
CA ALA A 71 -15.33 6.04 2.73
C ALA A 71 -14.87 6.81 1.48
N ASP A 72 -15.47 6.47 0.33
CA ASP A 72 -15.30 7.21 -0.94
C ASP A 72 -13.86 7.27 -1.45
N VAL A 73 -13.06 6.22 -1.20
CA VAL A 73 -11.68 6.11 -1.71
C VAL A 73 -11.59 5.61 -3.15
N GLY A 74 -12.72 5.36 -3.81
CA GLY A 74 -12.75 5.04 -5.23
C GLY A 74 -12.26 3.62 -5.56
N VAL A 75 -12.70 2.60 -4.82
CA VAL A 75 -12.27 1.19 -5.01
C VAL A 75 -13.10 0.46 -6.07
N GLU A 76 -13.94 1.16 -6.82
CA GLU A 76 -14.72 0.57 -7.90
C GLU A 76 -13.78 -0.11 -8.93
N GLY A 77 -14.07 -1.37 -9.26
CA GLY A 77 -13.23 -2.16 -10.16
C GLY A 77 -12.04 -2.85 -9.48
N PHE A 78 -11.92 -2.78 -8.16
CA PHE A 78 -10.95 -3.54 -7.36
C PHE A 78 -11.64 -4.53 -6.44
N ASP A 79 -11.12 -5.76 -6.37
CA ASP A 79 -11.39 -6.65 -5.25
C ASP A 79 -10.57 -6.20 -4.03
N VAL A 80 -11.23 -5.94 -2.91
CA VAL A 80 -10.61 -5.42 -1.68
C VAL A 80 -10.48 -6.53 -0.65
N PHE A 81 -9.25 -6.78 -0.21
CA PHE A 81 -8.93 -7.77 0.81
C PHE A 81 -8.23 -7.11 1.99
N GLU A 82 -8.76 -7.31 3.20
CA GLU A 82 -8.04 -7.02 4.44
C GLU A 82 -7.16 -8.24 4.77
N LEU A 83 -5.84 -8.05 4.74
CA LEU A 83 -4.88 -9.14 4.90
C LEU A 83 -3.94 -8.84 6.08
N PRO A 84 -3.79 -9.77 7.04
CA PRO A 84 -2.72 -9.67 8.03
C PRO A 84 -1.36 -9.97 7.37
N VAL A 85 -0.27 -9.60 8.05
CA VAL A 85 1.06 -10.09 7.68
C VAL A 85 1.11 -11.58 7.98
N ASP A 86 1.39 -12.40 6.95
CA ASP A 86 1.64 -13.83 7.14
C ASP A 86 2.99 -14.02 7.85
N LEU A 87 2.94 -14.48 9.09
CA LEU A 87 4.10 -14.77 9.92
C LEU A 87 4.58 -16.22 9.82
N ALA A 88 3.78 -17.11 9.24
CA ALA A 88 4.14 -18.50 9.02
C ALA A 88 4.94 -18.65 7.72
N GLY A 89 4.58 -17.87 6.70
CA GLY A 89 5.16 -17.98 5.36
C GLY A 89 4.82 -19.33 4.72
N VAL A 90 5.76 -19.88 3.95
CA VAL A 90 5.54 -21.17 3.27
C VAL A 90 5.40 -22.32 4.27
N GLN A 91 4.33 -23.11 4.13
CA GLN A 91 4.10 -24.33 4.91
C GLN A 91 4.00 -25.55 4.00
N VAL A 92 4.49 -26.69 4.47
CA VAL A 92 4.36 -27.98 3.78
C VAL A 92 3.25 -28.78 4.47
N ALA A 93 2.15 -29.02 3.76
CA ALA A 93 1.07 -29.86 4.26
C ALA A 93 1.45 -31.35 4.14
N ALA A 94 1.25 -32.11 5.22
CA ALA A 94 1.29 -33.57 5.12
C ALA A 94 0.09 -34.05 4.29
N GLN A 95 0.35 -34.96 3.35
CA GLN A 95 -0.66 -35.54 2.46
C GLN A 95 -1.60 -36.48 3.20
#